data_AF-A0A5P0YT04-F1
#
_entry.id   AF-A0A5P0YT04-F1
#
_cell.length_a   1.000
_cell.length_b   1.000
_cell.length_c   1.000
_cell.angle_alpha   90.00
_cell.angle_beta   90.00
_cell.angle_gamma   90.00
#
_symmetry.space_group_name_H-M   'P 1'
#
loop_
_entity.id
_entity.type
_entity.pdbx_description
1 polymer ?
#
loop_
_entity_poly.entity_id
_entity_poly.type
_entity_poly.pdbx_seq_one_letter_code
_entity_poly.pdbx_strand_id
1 'polypeptide(L)'
;CWPTPTKPGRHAPGLDLVRHAARRTAETGSERPWFAIGGVNADNLDQVLEAGADRVVVVRALTEAADPYHAAAELSKRLRGR
;
A
#
# COMPACT_ATOMS: atom_id res chain seq x y z
N CYS A 1 -0.12 2.67 7.02
CA CYS A 1 -0.66 1.35 7.39
C CYS A 1 -1.81 1.53 8.36
N TRP A 2 -2.89 0.80 8.11
CA TRP A 2 -4.13 0.84 8.87
C TRP A 2 -4.37 -0.49 9.57
N PRO A 3 -5.16 -0.53 10.66
CA PRO A 3 -5.49 -1.78 11.33
C PRO A 3 -6.23 -2.70 10.38
N THR A 4 -5.89 -3.99 10.43
CA THR A 4 -6.53 -5.03 9.61
C THR A 4 -7.05 -6.15 10.50
N PRO A 5 -8.25 -6.68 10.23
CA PRO A 5 -8.77 -7.83 10.96
C PRO A 5 -7.95 -9.10 10.72
N THR A 6 -7.08 -9.16 9.69
CA THR A 6 -6.16 -10.27 9.43
C THR A 6 -5.11 -10.46 10.53
N LYS A 7 -4.81 -9.42 11.33
CA LYS A 7 -3.88 -9.48 12.48
C LYS A 7 -4.49 -8.73 13.67
N PRO A 8 -5.45 -9.35 14.39
CA PRO A 8 -6.16 -8.69 15.49
C PRO A 8 -5.21 -8.36 16.65
N GLY A 9 -5.48 -7.26 17.37
CA GLY A 9 -4.70 -6.82 18.53
C GLY A 9 -3.36 -6.14 18.23
N ARG A 10 -2.92 -6.08 16.96
CA ARG A 10 -1.69 -5.37 16.58
C ARG A 10 -1.99 -3.92 16.15
N HIS A 11 -1.40 -2.96 16.85
CA HIS A 11 -1.48 -1.54 16.47
C HIS A 11 -0.90 -1.34 15.06
N ALA A 12 -1.60 -0.57 14.23
CA ALA A 12 -1.13 -0.26 12.90
C ALA A 12 -0.03 0.81 12.98
N PRO A 13 1.15 0.59 12.39
CA PRO A 13 2.29 1.50 12.56
C PRO A 13 2.16 2.82 11.78
N GLY A 14 0.99 3.14 11.22
CA GLY A 14 0.82 4.34 10.40
C GLY A 14 1.67 4.31 9.14
N LEU A 15 1.94 5.48 8.56
CA LEU A 15 2.72 5.63 7.31
C LEU A 15 4.22 5.83 7.56
N ASP A 16 4.67 5.94 8.81
CA ASP A 16 6.06 6.30 9.11
C ASP A 16 7.05 5.22 8.67
N LEU A 17 6.67 3.94 8.72
CA LEU A 17 7.50 2.85 8.18
C LEU A 17 7.59 2.89 6.65
N VAL A 18 6.53 3.36 5.97
CA VAL A 18 6.53 3.53 4.51
C VAL A 18 7.50 4.66 4.13
N ARG A 19 7.38 5.81 4.81
CA ARG A 19 8.30 6.95 4.63
C ARG A 19 9.75 6.57 4.94
N HIS A 20 9.96 5.80 6.01
CA HIS A 20 11.29 5.30 6.36
C HIS A 20 11.87 4.42 5.25
N ALA A 21 11.10 3.45 4.74
CA ALA A 21 11.55 2.58 3.66
C ALA A 21 11.90 3.38 2.39
N ALA A 22 11.03 4.30 1.97
CA ALA A 22 11.26 5.18 0.83
C ALA A 22 12.55 6.01 1.00
N ARG A 23 12.75 6.61 2.19
CA ARG A 23 13.96 7.37 2.50
C ARG A 23 15.21 6.50 2.43
N ARG A 24 15.17 5.29 3.01
CA ARG A 24 16.31 4.36 2.98
C ARG A 24 16.65 3.92 1.55
N THR A 25 15.64 3.65 0.71
CA THR A 25 15.83 3.34 -0.71
C THR A 25 16.56 4.49 -1.42
N ALA A 26 16.09 5.73 -1.25
CA ALA A 26 16.71 6.90 -1.85
C ALA A 26 18.14 7.16 -1.34
N GLU A 27 18.38 7.08 -0.03
CA GLU A 27 19.70 7.30 0.59
C GLU A 27 20.74 6.27 0.14
N THR A 28 20.33 5.02 -0.08
CA THR A 28 21.24 3.91 -0.39
C THR A 28 21.34 3.60 -1.88
N GLY A 29 20.49 4.20 -2.71
CA GLY A 29 20.33 3.80 -4.11
C GLY A 29 19.91 2.33 -4.27
N SER A 30 19.25 1.75 -3.26
CA SER A 30 18.93 0.33 -3.27
C SER A 30 17.86 -0.01 -4.31
N GLU A 31 18.16 -0.95 -5.20
CA GLU A 31 17.20 -1.47 -6.17
C GLU A 31 16.33 -2.61 -5.61
N ARG A 32 16.52 -2.99 -4.33
CA ARG A 32 15.74 -4.08 -3.73
C ARG A 32 14.28 -3.66 -3.62
N PRO A 33 13.34 -4.42 -4.23
CA PRO A 33 11.94 -4.06 -4.18
C PRO A 33 11.37 -4.27 -2.77
N TRP A 34 10.45 -3.37 -2.39
CA TRP A 34 9.64 -3.49 -1.18
C TRP A 34 8.19 -3.10 -1.49
N PHE A 35 7.27 -3.46 -0.60
CA PHE A 35 5.84 -3.31 -0.81
C PHE A 35 5.18 -2.76 0.46
N ALA A 36 4.33 -1.75 0.29
CA ALA A 36 3.44 -1.31 1.37
C ALA A 36 2.24 -2.25 1.48
N ILE A 37 1.99 -2.79 2.67
CA ILE A 37 0.92 -3.75 2.94
C ILE A 37 0.23 -3.46 4.27
N GLY A 38 -1.05 -3.80 4.34
CA GLY A 38 -1.85 -3.70 5.56
C GLY A 38 -2.91 -2.63 5.46
N GLY A 39 -4.12 -3.05 5.09
CA GLY A 39 -5.30 -2.20 5.05
C GLY A 39 -5.32 -1.20 3.90
N VAL A 40 -4.46 -1.39 2.88
CA VAL A 40 -4.47 -0.56 1.67
C VAL A 40 -5.74 -0.84 0.86
N ASN A 41 -6.40 0.22 0.40
CA ASN A 41 -7.59 0.18 -0.44
C ASN A 41 -7.66 1.45 -1.31
N ALA A 42 -8.76 1.63 -2.07
CA ALA A 42 -8.93 2.79 -2.95
C ALA A 42 -8.98 4.14 -2.19
N ASP A 43 -9.50 4.15 -0.97
CA ASP A 43 -9.69 5.38 -0.19
C ASP A 43 -8.38 5.94 0.36
N ASN A 44 -7.39 5.06 0.56
CA ASN A 44 -6.12 5.42 1.21
C ASN A 44 -4.88 5.20 0.35
N LEU A 45 -5.05 4.73 -0.89
CA LEU A 45 -3.94 4.48 -1.82
C LEU A 45 -3.07 5.73 -2.00
N ASP A 46 -3.66 6.91 -2.23
CA ASP A 46 -2.88 8.13 -2.48
C ASP A 46 -1.96 8.47 -1.32
N GLN A 47 -2.41 8.28 -0.07
CA GLN A 47 -1.57 8.52 1.11
C GLN A 47 -0.36 7.56 1.18
N VAL A 48 -0.52 6.34 0.67
CA VAL A 48 0.56 5.35 0.57
C VAL A 48 1.56 5.74 -0.52
N LEU A 49 1.06 6.24 -1.65
CA LEU A 49 1.89 6.73 -2.75
C LEU A 49 2.65 8.00 -2.36
N GLU A 50 1.98 8.96 -1.72
CA GLU A 50 2.59 10.18 -1.15
C GLU A 50 3.66 9.88 -0.09
N ALA A 51 3.49 8.78 0.66
CA ALA A 51 4.51 8.30 1.59
C ALA A 51 5.73 7.66 0.89
N GLY A 52 5.73 7.56 -0.43
CA GLY A 52 6.86 7.12 -1.26
C GLY A 52 6.81 5.67 -1.71
N ALA A 53 5.70 4.95 -1.54
CA ALA A 53 5.58 3.57 -2.00
C ALA A 53 5.16 3.48 -3.48
N ASP A 54 5.96 2.83 -4.31
CA ASP A 54 5.59 2.56 -5.71
C ASP A 54 4.89 1.20 -5.91
N ARG A 55 4.80 0.40 -4.84
CA ARG A 55 4.23 -0.96 -4.86
C ARG A 55 3.40 -1.20 -3.62
N VAL A 56 2.21 -1.75 -3.82
CA VAL A 56 1.27 -2.05 -2.72
C VAL A 56 0.77 -3.49 -2.81
N VAL A 57 0.37 -4.03 -1.66
CA VAL A 57 -0.33 -5.30 -1.56
C VAL A 57 -1.68 -5.08 -0.92
N VAL A 58 -2.72 -5.59 -1.58
CA VAL A 58 -4.11 -5.54 -1.13
C VAL A 58 -4.65 -6.96 -1.01
N VAL A 59 -5.60 -7.16 -0.10
CA VAL A 59 -6.34 -8.43 0.04
C VAL A 59 -7.83 -8.14 -0.06
N ARG A 60 -8.40 -7.57 1.01
CA ARG A 60 -9.84 -7.29 1.11
C ARG A 60 -10.37 -6.28 0.09
N ALA A 61 -9.53 -5.34 -0.34
CA ALA A 61 -9.92 -4.42 -1.42
C ALA A 61 -10.26 -5.15 -2.75
N LEU A 62 -9.81 -6.42 -2.91
CA LEU A 62 -10.18 -7.27 -4.03
C LEU A 62 -11.11 -8.42 -3.60
N THR A 63 -10.75 -9.15 -2.54
CA THR A 63 -11.49 -10.37 -2.14
C THR A 63 -12.89 -10.09 -1.59
N GLU A 64 -13.16 -8.85 -1.15
CA GLU A 64 -14.48 -8.42 -0.65
C GLU A 64 -15.15 -7.40 -1.60
N ALA A 65 -14.56 -7.13 -2.76
CA ALA A 65 -15.16 -6.24 -3.75
C ALA A 65 -16.33 -6.92 -4.46
N ALA A 66 -17.40 -6.18 -4.71
CA ALA A 66 -18.52 -6.64 -5.54
C ALA A 66 -18.07 -6.97 -6.98
N ASP A 67 -17.09 -6.23 -7.49
CA ASP A 67 -16.42 -6.49 -8.77
C ASP A 67 -14.89 -6.42 -8.56
N PRO A 68 -14.24 -7.57 -8.33
CA PRO A 68 -12.78 -7.63 -8.14
C PRO A 68 -11.99 -7.18 -9.37
N TYR A 69 -12.51 -7.38 -10.58
CA TYR A 69 -11.83 -6.97 -11.80
C TYR A 69 -11.78 -5.44 -11.88
N HIS A 70 -12.93 -4.79 -11.69
CA HIS A 70 -13.01 -3.33 -11.67
C HIS A 70 -12.15 -2.72 -10.55
N ALA A 71 -12.20 -3.30 -9.34
CA ALA A 71 -11.38 -2.84 -8.22
C ALA A 71 -9.88 -2.96 -8.50
N ALA A 72 -9.44 -4.09 -9.09
CA ALA A 72 -8.05 -4.28 -9.49
C ALA A 72 -7.64 -3.31 -10.60
N ALA A 73 -8.48 -3.11 -11.61
CA ALA A 73 -8.21 -2.22 -12.72
C ALA A 73 -7.97 -0.78 -12.23
N GLU A 74 -8.81 -0.29 -11.32
CA GLU A 74 -8.71 1.11 -10.89
C GLU A 74 -7.53 1.35 -9.92
N LEU A 75 -7.25 0.42 -9.01
CA LEU A 75 -6.03 0.46 -8.20
C LEU A 75 -4.78 0.44 -9.09
N SER A 76 -4.77 -0.43 -10.11
CA SER A 76 -3.63 -0.62 -11.01
C SER A 76 -3.41 0.59 -11.94
N LYS A 77 -4.49 1.24 -12.40
CA LYS A 77 -4.43 2.48 -13.17
C LYS A 77 -3.82 3.62 -12.36
N ARG A 78 -4.25 3.80 -11.11
CA ARG A 78 -3.67 4.82 -10.20
C ARG A 78 -2.20 4.55 -9.89
N LEU A 79 -1.82 3.30 -9.66
CA LEU A 79 -0.40 2.91 -9.43
C LEU A 79 0.50 3.20 -10.62
N ARG A 80 0.01 2.98 -11.86
CA ARG A 80 0.77 3.25 -13.09
C ARG A 80 0.76 4.70 -13.55
N GLY A 81 -0.16 5.51 -13.02
CA GLY A 81 -0.27 6.94 -13.35
C GLY A 81 0.65 7.84 -12.51
N ARG A 82 1.37 7.27 -11.55
CA ARG A 82 2.39 7.95 -10.75
C ARG A 82 3.74 7.89 -11.45
#